data_AF-A0A4D6LM83-F1
#
_entry.id   AF-A0A4D6LM83-F1
#
_cell.length_a   1.000
_cell.length_b   1.000
_cell.length_c   1.000
_cell.angle_alpha   90.00
_cell.angle_beta   90.00
_cell.angle_gamma   90.00
#
_symmetry.space_group_name_H-M   'P 1'
#
loop_
_entity.id
_entity.type
_entity.pdbx_description
1 polymer ?
#
loop_
_entity_poly.entity_id
_entity_poly.type
_entity_poly.pdbx_seq_one_letter_code
_entity_poly.pdbx_strand_id
1 'polypeptide(L)'
;MAMSHEDMLKRARQLKKQKTITLGASPLAPPPRIELHEETSEPDLEPLTRKFKSRGKKSILANLHKAEASSFMLMDQFNLQSTQKSLDLEQKDQALALSQIETSRLTNEIAELANQIKEKDELLADLHNQLKTLEAEKKSWVLKEKDLLNSSELLKDQISSSLNMGFQLALDQVRVLYPDADLSLADISKSVVNGQLVDADD
;
A
#
# COMPACT_ATOMS: atom_id res chain seq x y z
N MET A 1 7.76 7.65 12.81
CA MET A 1 6.34 7.28 13.04
C MET A 1 5.59 7.52 11.74
N ALA A 2 5.16 6.48 11.05
CA ALA A 2 4.40 6.58 9.80
C ALA A 2 2.93 6.92 10.14
N MET A 3 2.34 7.91 9.46
CA MET A 3 0.93 8.27 9.64
C MET A 3 0.02 7.14 9.13
N SER A 4 -1.04 6.84 9.88
CA SER A 4 -2.05 5.86 9.49
C SER A 4 -2.81 6.33 8.25
N HIS A 5 -3.25 5.39 7.41
CA HIS A 5 -4.08 5.63 6.23
C HIS A 5 -5.35 6.45 6.56
N GLU A 6 -5.93 6.23 7.74
CA GLU A 6 -7.08 6.96 8.25
C GLU A 6 -6.78 8.46 8.46
N ASP A 7 -5.58 8.78 8.96
CA ASP A 7 -5.14 10.15 9.21
C ASP A 7 -4.84 10.90 7.90
N MET A 8 -4.35 10.18 6.90
CA MET A 8 -4.11 10.71 5.56
C MET A 8 -5.42 11.13 4.88
N LEU A 9 -6.45 10.27 4.98
CA LEU A 9 -7.77 10.54 4.40
C LEU A 9 -8.47 11.74 5.08
N LYS A 10 -8.29 11.89 6.40
CA LYS A 10 -8.83 13.04 7.15
C LYS A 10 -8.18 14.36 6.73
N ARG A 11 -6.86 14.40 6.52
CA ARG A 11 -6.16 15.61 6.02
C ARG A 11 -6.58 15.99 4.60
N ALA A 12 -6.72 15.02 3.71
CA ALA A 12 -7.17 15.28 2.33
C ALA A 12 -8.57 15.94 2.28
N ARG A 13 -9.48 15.53 3.18
CA ARG A 13 -10.82 16.11 3.29
C ARG A 13 -10.82 17.52 3.89
N GLN A 14 -9.89 17.84 4.80
CA GLN A 14 -9.73 19.19 5.34
C GLN A 14 -9.17 20.18 4.32
N LEU A 15 -8.20 19.76 3.50
CA LEU A 15 -7.62 20.58 2.42
C LEU A 15 -8.66 20.97 1.36
N LYS A 16 -9.65 20.10 1.09
CA LYS A 16 -10.74 20.40 0.15
C LYS A 16 -11.71 21.47 0.68
N LYS A 17 -11.83 21.65 2.00
CA LYS A 17 -12.73 22.64 2.61
C LYS A 17 -12.10 24.04 2.74
N GLN A 18 -10.77 24.16 2.67
CA GLN A 18 -10.09 25.46 2.71
C GLN A 18 -10.05 26.17 1.34
N LYS A 19 -10.32 25.47 0.23
CA LYS A 19 -10.20 26.02 -1.13
C LYS A 19 -11.45 26.73 -1.66
N THR A 20 -12.44 27.02 -0.81
CA THR A 20 -13.74 27.58 -1.25
C THR A 20 -14.14 28.87 -0.51
N ILE A 21 -13.25 29.51 0.26
CA ILE A 21 -13.58 30.76 0.97
C ILE A 21 -12.49 31.81 0.75
N THR A 22 -12.47 32.44 -0.43
CA THR A 22 -11.90 33.77 -0.81
C THR A 22 -11.82 33.78 -2.34
N LEU A 23 -12.26 34.74 -3.15
CA LEU A 23 -12.85 36.07 -3.06
C LEU A 23 -14.07 36.07 -4.02
N GLY A 24 -15.19 36.70 -3.72
CA GLY A 24 -15.31 38.16 -3.63
C GLY A 24 -16.16 38.63 -4.81
N ALA A 25 -17.46 38.76 -4.55
CA ALA A 25 -18.42 39.38 -5.43
C ALA A 25 -18.14 40.89 -5.55
N SER A 26 -18.12 41.42 -6.77
CA SER A 26 -18.91 42.60 -7.13
C SER A 26 -18.77 42.99 -8.61
N PRO A 27 -19.76 43.73 -9.14
CA PRO A 27 -20.15 43.68 -10.53
C PRO A 27 -19.80 44.97 -11.30
N LEU A 28 -19.88 44.84 -12.63
CA LEU A 28 -20.25 45.90 -13.58
C LEU A 28 -19.40 47.19 -13.55
N ALA A 29 -18.44 47.28 -14.46
CA ALA A 29 -18.00 48.56 -15.01
C ALA A 29 -18.29 48.55 -16.53
N PRO A 30 -19.18 49.42 -17.04
CA PRO A 30 -19.38 49.57 -18.48
C PRO A 30 -18.21 50.35 -19.08
N PRO A 31 -17.92 50.18 -20.39
CA PRO A 31 -16.87 50.95 -21.06
C PRO A 31 -17.24 52.44 -21.07
N PRO A 32 -16.26 53.36 -21.00
CA PRO A 32 -16.54 54.78 -21.01
C PRO A 32 -17.22 55.15 -22.34
N ARG A 33 -18.47 55.58 -22.22
CA ARG A 33 -19.27 56.16 -23.29
C ARG A 33 -18.67 57.52 -23.61
N ILE A 34 -18.10 57.66 -24.80
CA ILE A 34 -17.69 58.96 -25.33
C ILE A 34 -18.97 59.66 -25.79
N GLU A 35 -19.49 60.56 -24.95
CA GLU A 35 -20.44 61.60 -25.37
C GLU A 35 -19.64 62.71 -26.05
N LEU A 36 -19.59 62.68 -27.38
CA LEU A 36 -19.24 63.88 -28.15
C LEU A 36 -20.55 64.63 -28.43
N HIS A 37 -20.68 65.76 -27.76
CA HIS A 37 -21.63 66.82 -28.08
C HIS A 37 -21.61 67.11 -29.59
N GLU A 38 -22.75 66.89 -30.25
CA GLU A 38 -23.08 67.57 -31.50
C GLU A 38 -23.43 69.02 -31.15
N GLU A 39 -22.45 69.92 -31.16
CA GLU A 39 -22.71 71.32 -31.46
C GLU A 39 -22.52 71.52 -32.96
N THR A 40 -23.67 71.61 -33.63
CA THR A 40 -23.85 72.18 -34.95
C THR A 40 -23.34 73.62 -34.95
N SER A 41 -22.14 73.81 -35.50
CA SER A 41 -21.72 75.11 -36.01
C SER A 41 -21.21 74.93 -37.42
N GLU A 42 -22.12 75.25 -38.33
CA GLU A 42 -21.93 75.57 -39.74
C GLU A 42 -20.83 76.65 -39.90
N PRO A 43 -19.76 76.40 -40.65
CA PRO A 43 -18.93 77.46 -41.18
C PRO A 43 -19.12 77.54 -42.69
N ASP A 44 -19.87 78.57 -43.08
CA ASP A 44 -19.59 79.48 -44.18
C ASP A 44 -18.69 78.94 -45.32
N LEU A 45 -19.35 78.53 -46.41
CA LEU A 45 -18.72 78.11 -47.66
C LEU A 45 -18.35 79.33 -48.51
N GLU A 46 -17.22 79.95 -48.22
CA GLU A 46 -16.56 80.94 -49.10
C GLU A 46 -15.18 80.41 -49.57
N PRO A 47 -14.81 80.58 -50.86
CA PRO A 47 -13.88 79.70 -51.56
C PRO A 47 -12.41 80.09 -51.32
N LEU A 48 -11.85 79.71 -50.19
CA LEU A 48 -10.43 79.94 -49.88
C LEU A 48 -9.51 78.88 -50.54
N THR A 49 -9.66 78.64 -51.83
CA THR A 49 -8.82 77.74 -52.64
C THR A 49 -7.47 78.37 -53.02
N ARG A 50 -6.66 78.79 -52.04
CA ARG A 50 -5.26 79.19 -52.35
C ARG A 50 -4.20 78.93 -51.27
N LYS A 51 -4.53 78.41 -50.08
CA LYS A 51 -3.51 78.08 -49.06
C LYS A 51 -3.60 76.68 -48.42
N PHE A 52 -4.68 75.92 -48.65
CA PHE A 52 -4.85 74.58 -48.05
C PHE A 52 -3.96 73.47 -48.64
N LYS A 53 -3.42 73.64 -49.85
CA LYS A 53 -2.62 72.61 -50.53
C LYS A 53 -1.26 72.35 -49.89
N SER A 54 -0.71 73.26 -49.07
CA SER A 54 0.62 73.11 -48.45
C SER A 54 0.57 72.58 -47.01
N ARG A 55 -0.47 72.92 -46.24
CA ARG A 55 -0.66 72.46 -44.86
C ARG A 55 -1.18 71.02 -44.78
N GLY A 56 -2.10 70.63 -45.68
CA GLY A 56 -2.59 69.25 -45.79
C GLY A 56 -1.49 68.25 -46.16
N LYS A 57 -0.59 68.62 -47.09
CA LYS A 57 0.53 67.75 -47.50
C LYS A 57 1.52 67.46 -46.37
N LYS A 58 1.86 68.46 -45.54
CA LYS A 58 2.73 68.27 -44.38
C LYS A 58 2.07 67.41 -43.29
N SER A 59 0.77 67.58 -43.07
CA SER A 59 0.01 66.75 -42.11
C SER A 59 -0.11 65.29 -42.56
N ILE A 60 -0.34 65.04 -43.86
CA ILE A 60 -0.41 63.68 -44.42
C ILE A 60 0.94 62.97 -44.28
N LEU A 61 2.05 63.67 -44.59
CA LEU A 61 3.38 63.10 -44.44
C LEU A 61 3.73 62.78 -42.98
N ALA A 62 3.39 63.66 -42.03
CA ALA A 62 3.58 63.40 -40.59
C ALA A 62 2.74 62.23 -40.08
N ASN A 63 1.49 62.11 -40.52
CA ASN A 63 0.62 60.99 -40.18
C ASN A 63 1.12 59.67 -40.79
N LEU A 64 1.69 59.71 -42.01
CA LEU A 64 2.30 58.55 -42.63
C LEU A 64 3.53 58.07 -41.86
N HIS A 65 4.45 58.96 -41.49
CA HIS A 65 5.61 58.61 -40.66
C HIS A 65 5.19 58.07 -39.28
N LYS A 66 4.13 58.63 -38.67
CA LYS A 66 3.58 58.11 -37.42
C LYS A 66 2.98 56.72 -37.59
N ALA A 67 2.27 56.47 -38.70
CA ALA A 67 1.71 55.16 -39.02
C ALA A 67 2.82 54.13 -39.29
N GLU A 68 3.86 54.50 -40.02
CA GLU A 68 5.03 53.67 -40.29
C GLU A 68 5.76 53.30 -39.00
N ALA A 69 6.08 54.29 -38.15
CA ALA A 69 6.70 54.05 -36.85
C ALA A 69 5.84 53.16 -35.95
N SER A 70 4.51 53.37 -35.93
CA SER A 70 3.58 52.53 -35.17
C SER A 70 3.53 51.10 -35.72
N SER A 71 3.60 50.94 -37.05
CA SER A 71 3.65 49.63 -37.71
C SER A 71 4.92 48.87 -37.37
N PHE A 72 6.08 49.54 -37.37
CA PHE A 72 7.35 48.93 -36.94
C PHE A 72 7.28 48.47 -35.48
N MET A 73 6.79 49.33 -34.58
CA MET A 73 6.63 48.97 -33.16
C MET A 73 5.70 47.77 -32.93
N LEU A 74 4.58 47.71 -33.65
CA LEU A 74 3.65 46.59 -33.57
C LEU A 74 4.26 45.30 -34.14
N MET A 75 5.04 45.40 -35.22
CA MET A 75 5.74 44.26 -35.80
C MET A 75 6.78 43.70 -34.82
N ASP A 76 7.56 44.56 -34.16
CA ASP A 76 8.53 44.16 -33.15
C ASP A 76 7.84 43.50 -31.95
N GLN A 77 6.73 44.06 -31.48
CA GLN A 77 5.94 43.48 -30.40
C GLN A 77 5.38 42.10 -30.78
N PHE A 78 4.86 41.96 -32.01
CA PHE A 78 4.35 40.69 -32.52
C PHE A 78 5.45 39.63 -32.60
N ASN A 79 6.62 40.01 -33.13
CA ASN A 79 7.77 39.10 -33.23
C ASN A 79 8.22 38.62 -31.86
N LEU A 80 8.38 39.54 -30.90
CA LEU A 80 8.76 39.20 -29.53
C LEU A 80 7.75 38.23 -28.89
N GLN A 81 6.45 38.52 -29.02
CA GLN A 81 5.40 37.66 -28.48
C GLN A 81 5.37 36.29 -29.16
N SER A 82 5.59 36.23 -30.47
CA SER A 82 5.65 34.99 -31.25
C SER A 82 6.83 34.13 -30.81
N THR A 83 8.03 34.71 -30.69
CA THR A 83 9.24 34.00 -30.22
C THR A 83 9.06 33.51 -28.79
N GLN A 84 8.52 34.34 -27.88
CA GLN A 84 8.28 33.93 -26.50
C GLN A 84 7.29 32.78 -26.39
N LYS A 85 6.22 32.81 -27.18
CA LYS A 85 5.21 31.75 -27.22
C LYS A 85 5.78 30.45 -27.80
N SER A 86 6.64 30.55 -28.82
CA SER A 86 7.34 29.39 -29.39
C SER A 86 8.26 28.72 -28.36
N LEU A 87 9.03 29.51 -27.60
CA LEU A 87 9.92 29.00 -26.57
C LEU A 87 9.16 28.32 -25.41
N ASP A 88 8.06 28.94 -24.95
CA ASP A 88 7.19 28.36 -23.91
C ASP A 88 6.55 27.04 -24.37
N LEU A 89 6.16 26.95 -25.65
CA LEU A 89 5.63 25.71 -26.22
C LEU A 89 6.69 24.61 -26.25
N GLU A 90 7.91 24.92 -26.73
CA GLU A 90 9.02 23.96 -26.77
C GLU A 90 9.39 23.45 -25.37
N GLN A 91 9.42 24.34 -24.36
CA GLN A 91 9.65 23.95 -22.97
C GLN A 91 8.54 23.04 -22.42
N LYS A 92 7.28 23.30 -22.77
CA LYS A 92 6.15 22.45 -22.38
C LYS A 92 6.22 21.09 -23.04
N ASP A 93 6.57 21.02 -24.32
CA ASP A 93 6.73 19.75 -25.04
C ASP A 93 7.86 18.92 -24.44
N GLN A 94 8.99 19.55 -24.08
CA GLN A 94 10.09 18.88 -23.38
C GLN A 94 9.67 18.36 -22.01
N ALA A 95 8.98 19.18 -21.21
CA ALA A 95 8.48 18.78 -19.89
C ALA A 95 7.47 17.63 -20.00
N LEU A 96 6.60 17.66 -21.01
CA LEU A 96 5.64 16.61 -21.29
C LEU A 96 6.34 15.30 -21.65
N ALA A 97 7.37 15.33 -22.50
CA ALA A 97 8.15 14.15 -22.87
C ALA A 97 8.82 13.51 -21.65
N LEU A 98 9.47 14.31 -20.79
CA LEU A 98 10.06 13.82 -19.54
C LEU A 98 9.00 13.22 -18.60
N SER A 99 7.84 13.87 -18.47
CA SER A 99 6.73 13.36 -17.67
C SER A 99 6.19 12.04 -18.20
N GLN A 100 6.10 11.86 -19.53
CA GLN A 100 5.65 10.61 -20.15
C GLN A 100 6.64 9.46 -19.92
N ILE A 101 7.95 9.74 -20.03
CA ILE A 101 9.01 8.76 -19.73
C ILE A 101 8.89 8.30 -18.28
N GLU A 102 8.81 9.23 -17.34
CA GLU A 102 8.71 8.90 -15.92
C GLU A 102 7.42 8.16 -15.57
N THR A 103 6.30 8.54 -16.18
CA THR A 103 5.02 7.83 -16.00
C THR A 103 5.13 6.39 -16.51
N SER A 104 5.81 6.17 -17.63
CA SER A 104 6.04 4.83 -18.18
C SER A 104 6.93 3.99 -17.25
N ARG A 105 7.99 4.59 -16.71
CA ARG A 105 8.88 3.95 -15.73
C ARG A 105 8.11 3.52 -14.47
N LEU A 106 7.34 4.44 -13.89
CA LEU A 106 6.52 4.16 -12.71
C LEU A 106 5.44 3.12 -12.98
N THR A 107 4.83 3.14 -14.17
CA THR A 107 3.83 2.14 -14.57
C THR A 107 4.44 0.73 -14.59
N ASN A 108 5.66 0.59 -15.11
CA ASN A 108 6.37 -0.68 -15.11
C ASN A 108 6.73 -1.14 -13.69
N GLU A 109 7.22 -0.24 -12.84
CA GLU A 109 7.55 -0.53 -11.44
C GLU A 109 6.31 -0.98 -10.64
N ILE A 110 5.16 -0.33 -10.87
CA ILE A 110 3.88 -0.73 -10.26
C ILE A 110 3.46 -2.13 -10.74
N ALA A 111 3.62 -2.45 -12.03
CA ALA A 111 3.29 -3.78 -12.56
C ALA A 111 4.18 -4.88 -11.96
N GLU A 112 5.48 -4.60 -11.80
CA GLU A 112 6.41 -5.53 -11.16
C GLU A 112 6.07 -5.77 -9.70
N LEU A 113 5.82 -4.69 -8.93
CA LEU A 113 5.40 -4.80 -7.53
C LEU A 113 4.07 -5.55 -7.38
N ALA A 114 3.12 -5.35 -8.29
CA ALA A 114 1.86 -6.09 -8.29
C ALA A 114 2.07 -7.59 -8.49
N ASN A 115 2.98 -7.99 -9.39
CA ASN A 115 3.35 -9.39 -9.57
C ASN A 115 4.02 -9.97 -8.32
N GLN A 116 4.96 -9.24 -7.70
CA GLN A 116 5.61 -9.68 -6.47
C GLN A 116 4.65 -9.82 -5.29
N ILE A 117 3.61 -8.99 -5.21
CA ILE A 117 2.55 -9.12 -4.21
C ILE A 117 1.76 -10.41 -4.45
N LYS A 118 1.36 -10.65 -5.70
CA LYS A 118 0.61 -11.85 -6.07
C LYS A 118 1.36 -13.14 -5.73
N GLU A 119 2.66 -13.21 -6.05
CA GLU A 119 3.51 -14.36 -5.72
C GLU A 119 3.60 -14.59 -4.20
N LYS A 120 3.72 -13.51 -3.41
CA LYS A 120 3.75 -13.60 -1.95
C LYS A 120 2.39 -14.05 -1.38
N ASP A 121 1.29 -13.59 -1.95
CA ASP A 121 -0.06 -14.01 -1.54
C ASP A 121 -0.30 -15.49 -1.82
N GLU A 122 0.16 -16.00 -2.97
CA GLU A 122 0.12 -17.44 -3.29
C GLU A 122 0.96 -18.26 -2.30
N LEU A 123 2.20 -17.83 -2.01
CA LEU A 123 3.05 -18.49 -1.01
C LEU A 123 2.43 -18.47 0.39
N LEU A 124 1.81 -17.36 0.79
CA LEU A 124 1.12 -17.25 2.08
C LEU A 124 -0.05 -18.22 2.18
N ALA A 125 -0.83 -18.37 1.10
CA ALA A 125 -1.92 -19.34 1.05
C ALA A 125 -1.42 -20.78 1.21
N ASP A 126 -0.33 -21.13 0.52
CA ASP A 126 0.28 -22.47 0.61
C ASP A 126 0.82 -22.78 2.01
N LEU A 127 1.57 -21.84 2.60
CA LEU A 127 2.08 -21.98 3.97
C LEU A 127 0.94 -22.10 4.98
N HIS A 128 -0.15 -21.35 4.80
CA HIS A 128 -1.32 -21.44 5.66
C HIS A 128 -1.98 -22.83 5.57
N ASN A 129 -2.09 -23.40 4.37
CA ASN A 129 -2.59 -24.75 4.17
C ASN A 129 -1.69 -25.80 4.82
N GLN A 130 -0.36 -25.68 4.69
CA GLN A 130 0.60 -26.59 5.34
C GLN A 130 0.48 -26.54 6.87
N LEU A 131 0.38 -25.35 7.45
CA LEU A 131 0.17 -25.20 8.91
C LEU A 131 -1.11 -25.88 9.37
N LYS A 132 -2.19 -25.75 8.60
CA LYS A 132 -3.47 -26.39 8.92
C LYS A 132 -3.37 -27.92 8.89
N THR A 133 -2.65 -28.48 7.91
CA THR A 133 -2.38 -29.92 7.82
C THR A 133 -1.54 -30.41 9.00
N LEU A 134 -0.42 -29.74 9.29
CA LEU A 134 0.46 -30.10 10.40
C LEU A 134 -0.26 -30.01 11.76
N GLU A 135 -1.12 -29.01 11.96
CA GLU A 135 -1.91 -28.88 13.19
C GLU A 135 -2.93 -30.03 13.33
N ALA A 136 -3.51 -30.50 12.23
CA ALA A 136 -4.39 -31.67 12.24
C ALA A 136 -3.62 -32.97 12.55
N GLU A 137 -2.45 -33.15 11.94
CA GLU A 137 -1.57 -34.30 12.21
C GLU A 137 -1.09 -34.31 13.67
N LYS A 138 -0.68 -33.15 14.21
CA LYS A 138 -0.31 -33.01 15.62
C LYS A 138 -1.43 -33.47 16.55
N LYS A 139 -2.67 -33.03 16.30
CA LYS A 139 -3.84 -33.46 17.11
C LYS A 139 -4.07 -34.97 17.02
N SER A 140 -3.89 -35.55 15.83
CA SER A 140 -3.97 -37.00 15.64
C SER A 140 -2.89 -37.76 16.43
N TRP A 141 -1.65 -37.28 16.40
CA TRP A 141 -0.55 -37.87 17.17
C TRP A 141 -0.78 -37.80 18.68
N VAL A 142 -1.31 -36.69 19.19
CA VAL A 142 -1.65 -36.55 20.62
C VAL A 142 -2.72 -37.56 21.05
N LEU A 143 -3.74 -37.80 20.20
CA LEU A 143 -4.75 -38.84 20.48
C LEU A 143 -4.11 -40.23 20.50
N LYS A 144 -3.27 -40.54 19.50
CA LYS A 144 -2.57 -41.82 19.41
C LYS A 144 -1.62 -42.05 20.58
N GLU A 145 -0.91 -41.02 21.03
CA GLU A 145 -0.05 -41.07 22.22
C GLU A 145 -0.87 -41.43 23.47
N LYS A 146 -2.02 -40.79 23.65
CA LYS A 146 -2.91 -41.10 24.78
C LYS A 146 -3.42 -42.54 24.74
N ASP A 147 -3.81 -43.04 23.57
CA ASP A 147 -4.26 -44.42 23.40
C ASP A 147 -3.14 -45.44 23.70
N LEU A 148 -1.91 -45.13 23.28
CA LEU A 148 -0.74 -45.96 23.60
C LEU A 148 -0.42 -45.96 25.10
N LEU A 149 -0.52 -44.80 25.76
CA LEU A 149 -0.30 -44.70 27.20
C LEU A 149 -1.32 -45.55 27.98
N ASN A 150 -2.61 -45.45 27.63
CA ASN A 150 -3.67 -46.23 28.25
C ASN A 150 -3.46 -47.75 28.03
N SER A 151 -3.08 -48.15 26.82
CA SER A 151 -2.83 -49.57 26.53
C SER A 151 -1.59 -50.10 27.24
N SER A 152 -0.56 -49.28 27.44
CA SER A 152 0.61 -49.62 28.24
C SER A 152 0.26 -49.82 29.72
N GLU A 153 -0.59 -48.95 30.29
CA GLU A 153 -1.04 -49.08 31.68
C GLU A 153 -1.85 -50.36 31.88
N LEU A 154 -2.80 -50.64 30.98
CA LEU A 154 -3.57 -51.89 31.00
C LEU A 154 -2.67 -53.14 30.89
N LEU A 155 -1.68 -53.09 30.01
CA LEU A 155 -0.76 -54.21 29.84
C LEU A 155 0.10 -54.43 31.08
N LYS A 156 0.57 -53.35 31.73
CA LYS A 156 1.28 -53.42 33.01
C LYS A 156 0.43 -54.13 34.06
N ASP A 157 -0.83 -53.71 34.23
CA ASP A 157 -1.75 -54.32 35.19
C ASP A 157 -2.00 -55.80 34.88
N GLN A 158 -2.19 -56.14 33.60
CA GLN A 158 -2.39 -57.51 33.16
C GLN A 158 -1.16 -58.39 33.45
N ILE A 159 0.05 -57.89 33.16
CA ILE A 159 1.29 -58.60 33.43
C ILE A 159 1.47 -58.78 34.94
N SER A 160 1.29 -57.72 35.74
CA SER A 160 1.40 -57.79 37.20
C SER A 160 0.42 -58.79 37.81
N SER A 161 -0.83 -58.79 37.34
CA SER A 161 -1.86 -59.74 37.79
C SER A 161 -1.52 -61.19 37.38
N SER A 162 -1.15 -61.41 36.12
CA SER A 162 -0.78 -62.74 35.61
C SER A 162 0.46 -63.31 36.31
N LEU A 163 1.45 -62.45 36.54
CA LEU A 163 2.70 -62.83 37.21
C LEU A 163 2.43 -63.19 38.68
N ASN A 164 1.65 -62.37 39.39
CA ASN A 164 1.25 -62.65 40.78
C ASN A 164 0.46 -63.97 40.88
N MET A 165 -0.47 -64.23 39.96
CA MET A 165 -1.21 -65.49 39.91
C MET A 165 -0.27 -66.69 39.71
N GLY A 166 0.64 -66.61 38.74
CA GLY A 166 1.62 -67.66 38.47
C GLY A 166 2.54 -67.94 39.68
N PHE A 167 2.95 -66.89 40.38
CA PHE A 167 3.77 -67.00 41.59
C PHE A 167 3.02 -67.71 42.72
N GLN A 168 1.76 -67.34 43.00
CA GLN A 168 0.96 -68.05 44.00
C GLN A 168 0.76 -69.52 43.67
N LEU A 169 0.48 -69.84 42.40
CA LEU A 169 0.39 -71.24 41.94
C LEU A 169 1.71 -72.01 42.16
N ALA A 170 2.85 -71.38 41.93
CA ALA A 170 4.15 -71.99 42.19
C ALA A 170 4.39 -72.24 43.70
N LEU A 171 4.03 -71.27 44.56
CA LEU A 171 4.12 -71.45 46.02
C LEU A 171 3.22 -72.59 46.49
N ASP A 172 2.00 -72.69 45.97
CA ASP A 172 1.08 -73.79 46.28
C ASP A 172 1.64 -75.15 45.85
N GLN A 173 2.28 -75.24 44.68
CA GLN A 173 2.97 -76.45 44.25
C GLN A 173 4.10 -76.85 45.21
N VAL A 174 4.89 -75.88 45.70
CA VAL A 174 5.96 -76.15 46.68
C VAL A 174 5.38 -76.65 48.00
N ARG A 175 4.28 -76.06 48.49
CA ARG A 175 3.60 -76.51 49.72
C ARG A 175 3.12 -77.96 49.64
N VAL A 176 2.67 -78.41 48.46
CA VAL A 176 2.25 -79.80 48.24
C VAL A 176 3.43 -80.76 48.31
N LEU A 177 4.58 -80.38 47.75
CA LEU A 177 5.78 -81.23 47.71
C LEU A 177 6.58 -81.20 49.02
N TYR A 178 6.60 -80.06 49.72
CA TYR A 178 7.34 -79.81 50.95
C TYR A 178 6.47 -79.07 51.97
N PRO A 179 5.64 -79.80 52.75
CA PRO A 179 4.66 -79.18 53.65
C PRO A 179 5.28 -78.32 54.77
N ASP A 180 6.50 -78.65 55.19
CA ASP A 180 7.21 -77.96 56.27
C ASP A 180 8.07 -76.78 55.79
N ALA A 181 8.04 -76.45 54.48
CA ALA A 181 8.81 -75.33 53.94
C ALA A 181 8.23 -73.97 54.36
N ASP A 182 9.06 -73.12 54.98
CA ASP A 182 8.68 -71.75 55.31
C ASP A 182 8.80 -70.85 54.06
N LEU A 183 7.64 -70.46 53.52
CA LEU A 183 7.52 -69.58 52.36
C LEU A 183 7.13 -68.15 52.76
N SER A 184 7.15 -67.80 54.04
CA SER A 184 6.77 -66.47 54.52
C SER A 184 7.67 -65.34 53.98
N LEU A 185 8.92 -65.69 53.64
CA LEU A 185 9.90 -64.79 53.04
C LEU A 185 9.81 -64.72 51.50
N ALA A 186 8.96 -65.51 50.86
CA ALA A 186 8.85 -65.54 49.40
C ALA A 186 8.12 -64.28 48.91
N ASP A 187 8.82 -63.45 48.14
CA ASP A 187 8.31 -62.19 47.62
C ASP A 187 8.68 -62.06 46.13
N ILE A 188 7.66 -61.85 45.31
CA ILE A 188 7.78 -61.74 43.86
C ILE A 188 8.53 -60.49 43.41
N SER A 189 8.61 -59.47 44.27
CA SER A 189 9.30 -58.22 43.99
C SER A 189 10.82 -58.27 44.28
N LYS A 190 11.30 -59.37 44.87
CA LYS A 190 12.69 -59.52 45.28
C LYS A 190 13.49 -60.37 44.29
N SER A 191 14.78 -60.06 44.20
CA SER A 191 15.74 -60.81 43.41
C SER A 191 16.65 -61.66 44.30
N VAL A 192 17.25 -62.72 43.75
CA VAL A 192 18.22 -63.55 44.47
C VAL A 192 19.62 -63.15 44.03
N VAL A 193 20.39 -62.55 44.94
CA VAL A 193 21.80 -62.16 44.72
C VAL A 193 22.66 -62.92 45.73
N ASN A 194 23.63 -63.70 45.25
CA ASN A 194 24.50 -64.54 46.07
C ASN A 194 23.75 -65.45 47.07
N GLY A 195 22.55 -65.92 46.69
CA GLY A 195 21.71 -66.79 47.53
C GLY A 195 20.91 -66.07 48.62
N GLN A 196 20.96 -64.74 48.70
CA GLN A 196 20.08 -63.94 49.56
C GLN A 196 18.99 -63.27 48.74
N LEU A 197 17.77 -63.17 49.30
CA LEU A 197 16.73 -62.32 48.75
C LEU A 197 17.06 -60.86 49.05
N VAL A 198 17.11 -60.06 47.99
CA VAL A 198 17.38 -58.62 48.04
C VAL A 198 16.28 -57.91 47.27
N ASP A 199 15.91 -56.70 47.69
CA ASP A 199 14.98 -55.87 46.92
C ASP A 199 15.57 -55.62 45.52
N ALA A 200 14.73 -55.73 44.49
CA ALA A 200 15.16 -55.37 43.14
C ALA A 200 15.30 -53.84 43.07
N ASP A 201 16.43 -53.34 42.57
CA ASP A 201 16.59 -51.91 42.27
C ASP A 201 15.68 -51.54 41.08
N ASP A 202 14.79 -50.56 41.27
CA ASP A 202 13.88 -50.01 40.25
C ASP A 202 14.62 -49.32 39.08
#